data_AF-A0A2P5AC90-F1
#
_entry.id   AF-A0A2P5AC90-F1
#
_cell.length_a   1.000
_cell.length_b   1.000
_cell.length_c   1.000
_cell.angle_alpha   90.00
_cell.angle_beta   90.00
_cell.angle_gamma   90.00
#
_symmetry.space_group_name_H-M   'P 1'
#
loop_
_entity.id
_entity.type
_entity.pdbx_description
1 polymer ?
#
loop_
_entity_poly.entity_id
_entity_poly.type
_entity_poly.pdbx_seq_one_letter_code
_entity_poly.pdbx_strand_id
1 'polypeptide(L)' 'MEEVLTIKNTEIAKHLSLPPVKLHCSMLAEDAIKAAVKDYEAKRGAKSTASAEAAPLEKAADA' A
#
# COMPACT_ATOMS: atom_id res chain seq x y z
N MET A 1 -13.45 2.78 -4.20
CA MET A 1 -12.19 2.77 -3.40
C MET A 1 -12.30 1.88 -2.18
N GLU A 2 -13.50 1.75 -1.62
CA GLU A 2 -13.80 0.82 -0.51
C GLU A 2 -13.39 -0.63 -0.81
N GLU A 3 -13.62 -1.14 -2.03
CA GLU A 3 -13.18 -2.49 -2.43
C GLU A 3 -11.66 -2.70 -2.29
N VAL A 4 -10.84 -1.68 -2.56
CA VAL A 4 -9.39 -1.80 -2.50
C VAL A 4 -8.90 -1.97 -1.05
N LEU A 5 -9.59 -1.37 -0.08
CA LEU A 5 -9.30 -1.50 1.34
C LEU A 5 -9.68 -2.88 1.90
N THR A 6 -10.57 -3.61 1.21
CA THR A 6 -11.01 -4.96 1.61
C THR A 6 -10.08 -6.07 1.12
N ILE A 7 -9.14 -5.76 0.22
CA ILE A 7 -8.14 -6.71 -0.26
C ILE A 7 -7.20 -7.09 0.89
N LYS A 8 -7.09 -8.39 1.16
CA LYS A 8 -6.21 -8.96 2.19
C LYS A 8 -5.04 -9.71 1.55
N ASN A 9 -3.89 -9.75 2.21
CA ASN A 9 -2.73 -10.53 1.77
C ASN A 9 -3.08 -12.01 1.48
N THR A 10 -4.04 -12.58 2.19
CA THR A 10 -4.47 -13.97 1.99
C THR A 10 -5.05 -14.20 0.61
N GLU A 11 -5.80 -13.23 0.08
CA GLU A 11 -6.37 -13.32 -1.26
C GLU A 11 -5.30 -13.09 -2.33
N ILE A 12 -4.38 -12.16 -2.08
CA ILE A 12 -3.20 -11.90 -2.94
C ILE A 12 -2.33 -13.17 -3.04
N ALA A 13 -2.03 -13.80 -1.91
CA ALA A 13 -1.20 -15.00 -1.83
C ALA A 13 -1.86 -16.22 -2.49
N LYS A 14 -3.18 -16.41 -2.30
CA LYS A 14 -3.94 -17.48 -2.95
C LYS A 14 -3.96 -17.30 -4.47
N HIS A 15 -4.21 -16.08 -4.95
CA HIS A 15 -4.29 -15.80 -6.37
C HIS A 15 -2.93 -16.03 -7.06
N LEU A 16 -1.84 -15.64 -6.40
CA LEU A 16 -0.47 -15.82 -6.89
C LEU A 16 0.12 -17.20 -6.55
N SER A 17 -0.62 -18.07 -5.86
CA SER A 17 -0.15 -19.38 -5.39
C SER A 17 1.20 -19.32 -4.69
N LEU A 18 1.39 -18.31 -3.82
CA LEU A 18 2.67 -18.08 -3.16
C LEU A 18 2.97 -19.20 -2.16
N PRO A 19 4.16 -19.82 -2.22
CA PRO A 19 4.57 -20.77 -1.20
C PRO A 19 4.78 -20.06 0.15
N PRO A 20 4.70 -20.78 1.28
CA PRO A 20 4.73 -20.18 2.63
C PRO A 20 5.92 -19.24 2.89
N VAL A 21 7.08 -19.57 2.33
CA VAL A 21 8.32 -18.79 2.42
C VAL A 21 8.24 -17.41 1.74
N LYS A 22 7.33 -17.19 0.80
CA LYS A 22 7.17 -15.93 0.05
C LYS A 22 5.93 -15.12 0.46
N LEU A 23 5.29 -15.45 1.59
CA LEU A 23 4.11 -14.71 2.06
C LEU A 23 4.42 -13.26 2.43
N HIS A 24 5.65 -12.94 2.82
CA HIS A 24 6.06 -11.55 3.10
C HIS A 24 5.78 -10.62 1.91
N CYS A 25 5.90 -11.11 0.67
CA CYS A 25 5.60 -10.34 -0.54
C CYS A 25 4.11 -9.92 -0.59
N SER A 26 3.21 -10.79 -0.13
CA SER A 26 1.77 -10.49 -0.08
C SER A 26 1.42 -9.48 1.01
N MET A 27 2.15 -9.48 2.14
CA MET A 27 2.01 -8.48 3.20
C MET A 27 2.49 -7.10 2.72
N LEU A 28 3.68 -7.05 2.09
CA LEU A 28 4.23 -5.82 1.52
C LEU A 28 3.31 -5.24 0.43
N ALA A 29 2.72 -6.11 -0.40
CA ALA A 29 1.76 -5.68 -1.42
C ALA A 29 0.48 -5.07 -0.80
N GLU A 30 -0.05 -5.68 0.26
CA GLU A 30 -1.22 -5.16 0.98
C GLU A 30 -0.95 -3.76 1.56
N ASP A 31 0.21 -3.59 2.20
CA ASP A 31 0.60 -2.31 2.82
C ASP A 31 0.82 -1.21 1.78
N ALA A 32 1.48 -1.53 0.66
CA ALA A 32 1.70 -0.59 -0.44
C ALA A 32 0.39 -0.10 -1.07
N ILE A 33 -0.58 -1.01 -1.27
CA ILE A 33 -1.89 -0.68 -1.83
C ILE A 33 -2.66 0.25 -0.87
N LYS A 34 -2.65 -0.04 0.44
CA LYS A 34 -3.30 0.80 1.46
C LYS A 34 -2.69 2.20 1.51
N ALA A 35 -1.36 2.30 1.45
CA ALA A 35 -0.67 3.59 1.42
C ALA A 35 -1.04 4.40 0.16
N ALA A 36 -1.05 3.76 -1.01
CA ALA A 36 -1.39 4.41 -2.27
C ALA A 36 -2.85 4.92 -2.30
N VAL A 37 -3.80 4.16 -1.76
CA VAL A 37 -5.20 4.61 -1.68
C VAL A 37 -5.35 5.82 -0.76
N LYS A 38 -4.70 5.80 0.42
CA LYS A 38 -4.71 6.94 1.35
C LYS A 38 -4.11 8.19 0.71
N ASP A 39 -2.98 8.06 0.02
CA ASP A 39 -2.35 9.16 -0.71
C ASP A 39 -3.25 9.69 -1.83
N TYR A 40 -3.90 8.79 -2.58
CA TYR A 40 -4.82 9.19 -3.63
C TYR A 40 -6.08 9.88 -3.11
N GLU A 41 -6.65 9.42 -1.99
CA GLU A 41 -7.77 10.10 -1.31
C GLU A 41 -7.36 11.47 -0.79
N ALA A 42 -6.19 11.57 -0.16
CA ALA A 42 -5.61 12.83 0.30
C ALA A 42 -5.40 13.80 -0.87
N LYS A 43 -4.83 13.34 -2.00
CA LYS A 43 -4.61 14.15 -3.21
C LYS A 43 -5.91 14.54 -3.91
N ARG A 44 -6.97 13.74 -3.82
CA ARG A 44 -8.30 14.10 -4.35
C ARG A 44 -9.01 15.14 -3.50
N GLY A 45 -8.88 15.07 -2.17
CA GLY A 45 -9.39 16.10 -1.26
C GLY A 45 -8.56 17.39 -1.31
N ALA A 46 -7.24 17.26 -1.52
CA ALA A 46 -6.28 18.36 -1.58
C ALA A 46 -6.04 18.92 -2.99
N LYS A 47 -6.83 18.50 -4.00
CA LYS A 47 -6.71 19.02 -5.39
C LYS A 47 -7.02 20.52 -5.52
N SER A 48 -7.32 21.20 -4.41
CA SER A 48 -7.37 22.66 -4.31
C SER A 48 -6.01 23.31 -4.02
N THR A 49 -5.00 22.60 -3.50
CA THR A 49 -3.67 23.19 -3.24
C THR A 49 -2.54 22.15 -3.27
N ALA A 50 -1.64 22.36 -4.22
CA ALA A 50 -0.24 21.90 -4.26
C ALA A 50 0.06 20.48 -4.80
N SER A 51 0.73 20.51 -5.95
CA SER A 51 1.46 19.43 -6.60
C SER A 51 2.54 18.81 -5.73
N ALA A 52 2.81 17.53 -6.01
CA ALA A 52 4.14 16.92 -6.09
C ALA A 52 5.11 17.14 -4.91
N GLU A 53 4.99 16.32 -3.86
CA GLU A 53 6.14 15.68 -3.19
C GLU A 53 5.64 14.56 -2.27
N ALA A 54 6.54 13.66 -1.85
CA ALA A 54 6.38 12.54 -0.92
C ALA A 54 6.29 11.12 -1.52
N ALA A 55 7.33 10.72 -2.25
CA ALA A 55 8.12 9.61 -1.70
C ALA A 55 8.88 10.19 -0.50
N PRO A 56 8.71 9.63 0.70
CA PRO A 56 9.89 9.04 1.33
C PRO A 56 9.54 7.72 2.02
N LEU A 57 10.06 6.63 1.46
CA LEU A 57 10.27 5.39 2.19
C LEU A 57 11.67 5.46 2.81
N GLU A 58 11.89 6.44 3.69
CA GLU A 58 13.06 6.47 4.57
C GLU A 58 12.63 7.03 5.93
N LYS A 59 12.26 6.13 6.85
CA LYS A 59 12.65 6.24 8.26
C LYS A 59 12.40 4.93 9.02
N ALA A 60 13.44 4.12 9.15
CA ALA A 60 13.72 3.29 10.32
C ALA A 60 15.12 2.65 10.19
N ALA A 61 16.16 3.50 10.26
CA ALA A 61 17.46 3.10 10.77
C ALA A 61 17.79 4.13 11.86
N ASP A 62 17.35 3.84 13.09
CA ASP A 62 17.80 4.50 14.31
C ASP A 62 17.68 3.48 15.45
N ALA A 63 18.79 3.30 16.16
CA ALA A 63 19.15 2.29 17.18
C ALA A 63 19.71 0.94 16.67
#